data_AF-A0A970N061-F1
#
_entry.id   AF-A0A970N061-F1
#
_cell.length_a   1.000
_cell.length_b   1.000
_cell.length_c   1.000
_cell.angle_alpha   90.00
_cell.angle_beta   90.00
_cell.angle_gamma   90.00
#
_symmetry.space_group_name_H-M   'P 1'
#
loop_
_entity.id
_entity.type
_entity.pdbx_description
1 polymer ?
#
loop_
_entity_poly.entity_id
_entity_poly.type
_entity_poly.pdbx_seq_one_letter_code
_entity_poly.pdbx_strand_id
1 'polypeptide(L)'
;MKNESDLDKLLTSTKRGNIEQPTTLIFRVYDEKNNTIVEGQTIYIYCRFDGGIASTIKNDRGGYDVNLSFTLVDPFLYSSLHRATYLDDREEYNNGSFHNVMTKDRNDVWSEKNIVTNNKINKIIRASDKKIYVGGDFTSVNGVANTKYMILYNELADTVKSVGVFTEFSGVDGFVSDMIALPDGRIIVAGCWEDVDGVSDSHNIAIYDTLNEEWSALGAGHPNTSFCINSISLDQMGNVYAVGTRRDGGDNFVYKCNIFSGFNWTTLGELKSGFIVDKPLLRGQKIITVNRKIDPEFVVADLYVTGRFESIDSASETSGIAKYDGEENEWVTLGDTILSYDDANILAETGDELLTENSMEIVTSVSGGFALDMKYSGDGNIYIVGNFVNTENGVVSPYIIAYTGTGFKSVGLPGSYARYGNGSRRVEIDGNGNLHILLDFIYADVLPIGKNHLTLTGNTWRSVGLYTASNHNSILSDGDIYYDEYIDCLWIASRPYHEKVTFGGRTNIINNNGEVVYPKLVFAGQGELVSIYNRATNKMIDFSSYNMLNEEIVTFNLEKHGSEVVQLISNINGNISNMIGASSNINFGIVQGDNEIGFVMNNKGSETTCFATWQEKYIGIYDAINFNKII
;
A
#
# COMPACT_ATOMS: atom_id res chain seq x y z
N MET A 1 -32.30 -5.27 -31.62
CA MET A 1 -31.29 -4.47 -30.89
C MET A 1 -32.02 -3.37 -30.15
N LYS A 2 -31.90 -3.27 -28.81
CA LYS A 2 -32.62 -2.29 -27.96
C LYS A 2 -32.13 -0.83 -28.11
N ASN A 3 -31.12 -0.60 -28.97
CA ASN A 3 -30.37 0.66 -29.06
C ASN A 3 -30.64 1.49 -30.33
N GLU A 4 -31.71 1.24 -31.10
CA GLU A 4 -32.07 2.18 -32.19
C GLU A 4 -32.32 3.59 -31.64
N SER A 5 -32.93 3.72 -30.45
CA SER A 5 -33.17 5.01 -29.78
C SER A 5 -31.89 5.79 -29.43
N ASP A 6 -30.85 5.09 -28.98
CA ASP A 6 -29.61 5.75 -28.56
C ASP A 6 -28.71 6.08 -29.75
N LEU A 7 -28.76 5.27 -30.81
CA LEU A 7 -28.15 5.56 -32.10
C LEU A 7 -28.82 6.76 -32.77
N ASP A 8 -30.15 6.86 -32.72
CA ASP A 8 -30.91 7.98 -33.29
C ASP A 8 -30.64 9.32 -32.55
N LYS A 9 -30.42 9.27 -31.23
CA LYS A 9 -29.98 10.42 -30.42
C LYS A 9 -28.54 10.85 -30.70
N LEU A 10 -27.63 9.92 -30.99
CA LEU A 10 -26.25 10.23 -31.36
C LEU A 10 -26.20 10.91 -32.74
N LEU A 11 -27.00 10.40 -33.69
CA LEU A 11 -27.00 10.81 -35.09
C LEU A 11 -27.80 12.09 -35.36
N THR A 12 -28.78 12.45 -34.52
CA THR A 12 -29.52 13.72 -34.63
C THR A 12 -28.61 14.95 -34.47
N SER A 13 -27.46 14.81 -33.79
CA SER A 13 -26.45 15.87 -33.66
C SER A 13 -25.60 16.10 -34.93
N THR A 14 -25.62 15.17 -35.90
CA THR A 14 -24.66 15.12 -37.02
C THR A 14 -25.12 15.79 -38.32
N LYS A 15 -26.22 16.57 -38.31
CA LYS A 15 -26.84 17.18 -39.50
C LYS A 15 -27.13 16.15 -40.61
N ARG A 16 -27.97 15.16 -40.30
CA ARG A 16 -28.47 14.17 -41.28
C ARG A 16 -29.15 14.89 -42.44
N GLY A 17 -28.68 14.66 -43.68
CA GLY A 17 -29.31 15.22 -44.89
C GLY A 17 -30.57 14.48 -45.33
N ASN A 18 -30.73 13.21 -44.91
CA ASN A 18 -31.88 12.35 -45.20
C ASN A 18 -32.04 11.29 -44.08
N ILE A 19 -33.28 11.04 -43.64
CA ILE A 19 -33.62 10.02 -42.63
C ILE A 19 -33.36 8.59 -43.10
N GLU A 20 -33.34 8.35 -44.42
CA GLU A 20 -33.08 7.05 -45.03
C GLU A 20 -31.58 6.75 -45.24
N GLN A 21 -30.70 7.68 -44.86
CA GLN A 21 -29.26 7.49 -45.03
C GLN A 21 -28.75 6.35 -44.13
N PRO A 22 -27.91 5.43 -44.66
CA PRO A 22 -27.33 4.36 -43.87
C PRO A 22 -26.39 4.92 -42.79
N THR A 23 -26.52 4.37 -41.59
CA THR A 23 -25.83 4.82 -40.37
C THR A 23 -24.85 3.80 -39.82
N THR A 24 -24.88 2.58 -40.37
CA THR A 24 -24.05 1.47 -39.93
C THR A 24 -23.81 0.58 -41.13
N LEU A 25 -22.55 0.36 -41.47
CA LEU A 25 -22.17 -0.73 -42.34
C LEU A 25 -21.96 -1.98 -41.48
N ILE A 26 -22.41 -3.11 -41.99
CA ILE A 26 -22.24 -4.40 -41.35
C ILE A 26 -21.27 -5.19 -42.21
N PHE A 27 -20.08 -5.43 -41.68
CA PHE A 27 -19.09 -6.31 -42.29
C PHE A 27 -19.25 -7.72 -41.71
N ARG A 28 -19.32 -8.73 -42.57
CA ARG A 28 -19.51 -10.13 -42.18
C ARG A 28 -18.50 -11.00 -42.91
N VAL A 29 -17.86 -11.89 -42.17
CA VAL A 29 -17.04 -12.95 -42.77
C VAL A 29 -17.96 -14.11 -43.15
N TYR A 30 -17.84 -14.55 -44.38
CA TYR A 30 -18.64 -15.63 -44.95
C TYR A 30 -17.75 -16.84 -45.23
N ASP A 31 -18.14 -18.00 -44.70
CA ASP A 31 -17.50 -19.28 -44.97
C ASP A 31 -18.10 -19.88 -46.24
N GLU A 32 -17.37 -19.76 -47.35
CA GLU A 32 -17.80 -20.28 -48.66
C GLU A 32 -18.00 -21.81 -48.65
N LYS A 33 -17.25 -22.55 -47.82
CA LYS A 33 -17.32 -24.01 -47.78
C LYS A 33 -18.60 -24.48 -47.10
N ASN A 34 -19.01 -23.78 -46.04
CA ASN A 34 -20.18 -24.14 -45.24
C ASN A 34 -21.44 -23.33 -45.62
N ASN A 35 -21.33 -22.33 -46.51
CA ASN A 35 -22.40 -21.43 -46.91
C ASN A 35 -23.05 -20.72 -45.71
N THR A 36 -22.23 -20.29 -44.75
CA THR A 36 -22.68 -19.67 -43.50
C THR A 36 -21.89 -18.40 -43.19
N ILE A 37 -22.52 -17.47 -42.47
CA ILE A 37 -21.80 -16.36 -41.83
C ILE A 37 -21.06 -16.93 -40.63
N VAL A 38 -19.79 -16.57 -40.46
CA VAL A 38 -19.04 -16.92 -39.25
C VAL A 38 -19.59 -16.09 -38.10
N GLU A 39 -20.36 -16.75 -37.23
CA GLU A 39 -20.94 -16.13 -36.04
C GLU A 39 -19.81 -15.61 -35.14
N GLY A 40 -19.98 -14.42 -34.56
CA GLY A 40 -18.95 -13.76 -33.77
C GLY A 40 -17.97 -12.87 -34.54
N GLN A 41 -17.93 -12.93 -35.87
CA GLN A 41 -17.06 -12.08 -36.72
C GLN A 41 -17.78 -10.92 -37.40
N THR A 42 -19.02 -10.61 -36.99
CA THR A 42 -19.72 -9.46 -37.55
C THR A 42 -19.14 -8.18 -36.93
N ILE A 43 -18.74 -7.23 -37.78
CA ILE A 43 -18.20 -5.94 -37.37
C ILE A 43 -19.18 -4.84 -37.76
N TYR A 44 -19.50 -3.98 -36.80
CA TYR A 44 -20.29 -2.79 -37.00
C TYR A 44 -19.36 -1.60 -37.25
N ILE A 45 -19.66 -0.86 -38.31
CA ILE A 45 -18.92 0.34 -38.72
C ILE A 45 -19.91 1.49 -38.73
N TYR A 46 -19.88 2.31 -37.68
CA TYR A 46 -20.76 3.47 -37.57
C TYR A 46 -20.24 4.58 -38.48
N CYS A 47 -21.05 4.96 -39.45
CA CYS A 47 -20.59 5.85 -40.50
C CYS A 47 -21.72 6.73 -41.04
N ARG A 48 -21.31 7.82 -41.67
CA ARG A 48 -22.13 8.67 -42.51
C ARG A 48 -21.77 8.44 -43.97
N PHE A 49 -22.75 8.12 -44.80
CA PHE A 49 -22.54 8.06 -46.25
C PHE A 49 -22.29 9.44 -46.84
N ASP A 50 -21.16 9.64 -47.53
CA ASP A 50 -20.82 10.94 -48.13
C ASP A 50 -21.13 11.01 -49.63
N GLY A 51 -21.25 9.87 -50.34
CA GLY A 51 -21.63 9.84 -51.76
C GLY A 51 -21.02 8.69 -52.56
N GLY A 52 -21.16 8.77 -53.89
CA GLY A 52 -20.43 7.90 -54.82
C GLY A 52 -21.26 7.01 -55.75
N ILE A 53 -22.59 7.01 -55.63
CA ILE A 53 -23.50 6.29 -56.55
C ILE A 53 -23.47 6.85 -58.00
N ALA A 54 -22.91 8.05 -58.21
CA ALA A 54 -22.98 8.78 -59.47
C ALA A 54 -21.92 8.41 -60.53
N SER A 55 -20.87 7.65 -60.17
CA SER A 55 -19.78 7.31 -61.10
C SER A 55 -19.59 5.80 -61.19
N THR A 56 -20.10 5.20 -62.28
CA THR A 56 -19.83 3.81 -62.65
C THR A 56 -18.53 3.72 -63.46
N ILE A 57 -17.59 2.92 -62.98
CA ILE A 57 -16.31 2.65 -63.66
C ILE A 57 -16.44 1.28 -64.33
N LYS A 58 -16.27 1.21 -65.64
CA LYS A 58 -16.35 -0.08 -66.35
C LYS A 58 -15.12 -0.93 -65.97
N ASN A 59 -15.34 -2.11 -65.40
CA ASN A 59 -14.24 -2.98 -64.96
C ASN A 59 -13.81 -3.96 -66.06
N ASP A 60 -12.62 -4.54 -65.91
CA ASP A 60 -11.99 -5.43 -66.89
C ASP A 60 -12.74 -6.75 -67.12
N ARG A 61 -13.76 -7.03 -66.29
CA ARG A 61 -14.65 -8.20 -66.40
C ARG A 61 -15.98 -7.86 -67.09
N GLY A 62 -16.12 -6.63 -67.61
CA GLY A 62 -17.33 -6.17 -68.31
C GLY A 62 -18.46 -5.69 -67.38
N GLY A 63 -18.20 -5.58 -66.07
CA GLY A 63 -19.12 -5.01 -65.08
C GLY A 63 -18.89 -3.51 -64.85
N TYR A 64 -19.60 -2.95 -63.88
CA TYR A 64 -19.41 -1.57 -63.41
C TYR A 64 -19.08 -1.59 -61.92
N ASP A 65 -17.98 -0.92 -61.55
CA ASP A 65 -17.61 -0.64 -60.17
C ASP A 65 -18.20 0.70 -59.76
N VAL A 66 -18.71 0.79 -58.53
CA VAL A 66 -19.21 2.03 -57.94
C VAL A 66 -18.39 2.30 -56.69
N ASN A 67 -17.76 3.47 -56.64
CA ASN A 67 -17.07 3.90 -55.43
C ASN A 67 -18.10 4.42 -54.44
N LEU A 68 -18.16 3.87 -53.24
CA LEU A 68 -18.97 4.42 -52.16
C LEU A 68 -18.03 5.06 -51.13
N SER A 69 -18.35 6.27 -50.70
CA SER A 69 -17.57 7.01 -49.70
C SER A 69 -18.38 7.14 -48.42
N PHE A 70 -17.73 6.85 -47.29
CA PHE A 70 -18.30 6.96 -45.96
C PHE A 70 -17.29 7.62 -45.03
N THR A 71 -17.78 8.49 -44.14
CA THR A 71 -17.02 9.07 -43.03
C THR A 71 -17.40 8.29 -41.78
N LEU A 72 -16.42 7.75 -41.07
CA LEU A 72 -16.67 7.12 -39.78
C LEU A 72 -17.16 8.15 -38.76
N VAL A 73 -18.19 7.80 -38.00
CA VAL A 73 -18.69 8.63 -36.88
C VAL A 73 -17.77 8.49 -35.67
N ASP A 74 -17.10 7.35 -35.56
CA ASP A 74 -16.13 7.00 -34.52
C ASP A 74 -14.92 6.37 -35.23
N PRO A 75 -13.67 6.73 -34.90
CA PRO A 75 -12.48 6.12 -35.49
C PRO A 75 -12.38 4.59 -35.29
N PHE A 76 -13.21 3.99 -34.43
CA PHE A 76 -13.18 2.57 -34.13
C PHE A 76 -14.29 1.76 -34.83
N LEU A 77 -13.97 0.50 -35.09
CA LEU A 77 -14.89 -0.54 -35.54
C LEU A 77 -15.28 -1.42 -34.35
N TYR A 78 -16.52 -1.92 -34.34
CA TYR A 78 -17.10 -2.56 -33.16
C TYR A 78 -17.44 -4.03 -33.41
N SER A 79 -17.03 -4.92 -32.51
CA SER A 79 -17.47 -6.33 -32.56
C SER A 79 -18.99 -6.44 -32.36
N SER A 80 -19.64 -7.36 -33.05
CA SER A 80 -21.04 -7.69 -32.74
C SER A 80 -21.21 -8.41 -31.42
N LEU A 81 -20.14 -9.05 -30.92
CA LEU A 81 -20.15 -9.76 -29.66
C LEU A 81 -19.97 -8.77 -28.52
N HIS A 82 -20.90 -8.81 -27.57
CA HIS A 82 -20.69 -8.23 -26.26
C HIS A 82 -20.08 -9.32 -25.39
N ARG A 83 -18.92 -9.01 -24.81
CA ARG A 83 -18.32 -9.85 -23.79
C ARG A 83 -19.00 -9.54 -22.47
N ALA A 84 -19.13 -10.55 -21.64
CA ALA A 84 -19.68 -10.40 -20.32
C ALA A 84 -19.02 -11.39 -19.38
N THR A 85 -18.86 -10.98 -18.13
CA THR A 85 -18.44 -11.88 -17.07
C THR A 85 -19.04 -11.46 -15.74
N TYR A 86 -19.30 -12.44 -14.91
CA TYR A 86 -19.48 -12.20 -13.48
C TYR A 86 -18.11 -11.89 -12.88
N LEU A 87 -18.07 -10.82 -12.08
CA LEU A 87 -17.09 -10.64 -11.04
C LEU A 87 -17.74 -11.33 -9.82
N ASP A 88 -17.60 -12.65 -9.75
CA ASP A 88 -18.34 -13.51 -8.82
C ASP A 88 -17.87 -13.33 -7.37
N ASP A 89 -18.79 -13.22 -6.41
CA ASP A 89 -18.43 -13.25 -5.00
C ASP A 89 -17.97 -14.63 -4.61
N ARG A 90 -16.65 -14.82 -4.61
CA ARG A 90 -16.10 -15.91 -3.83
C ARG A 90 -16.30 -15.58 -2.35
N GLU A 91 -17.36 -16.13 -1.76
CA GLU A 91 -17.43 -16.36 -0.32
C GLU A 91 -16.33 -17.36 0.07
N GLU A 92 -15.08 -16.89 0.18
CA GLU A 92 -14.05 -17.68 0.84
C GLU A 92 -14.18 -17.44 2.36
N TYR A 93 -14.52 -18.50 3.08
CA TYR A 93 -14.48 -18.54 4.55
C TYR A 93 -13.02 -18.49 5.00
N ASN A 94 -12.68 -17.46 5.76
CA ASN A 94 -11.35 -17.17 6.27
C ASN A 94 -10.87 -18.25 7.26
N ASN A 95 -10.02 -19.19 6.83
CA ASN A 95 -9.52 -20.28 7.67
C ASN A 95 -8.02 -20.15 8.02
N GLY A 96 -7.51 -18.92 8.15
CA GLY A 96 -6.19 -18.64 8.75
C GLY A 96 -4.97 -18.92 7.87
N SER A 97 -5.06 -18.73 6.55
CA SER A 97 -3.95 -18.95 5.59
C SER A 97 -3.57 -17.68 4.81
N PHE A 98 -3.25 -16.58 5.49
CA PHE A 98 -2.98 -15.28 4.85
C PHE A 98 -1.51 -15.00 4.62
N HIS A 99 -1.11 -14.65 3.40
CA HIS A 99 0.20 -14.07 3.15
C HIS A 99 0.29 -12.69 3.83
N ASN A 100 1.20 -12.55 4.78
CA ASN A 100 1.40 -11.31 5.55
C ASN A 100 2.35 -10.34 4.86
N VAL A 101 2.89 -10.68 3.70
CA VAL A 101 3.91 -9.88 3.01
C VAL A 101 3.55 -9.70 1.54
N MET A 102 3.65 -8.46 1.10
CA MET A 102 3.47 -8.05 -0.28
C MET A 102 4.68 -7.26 -0.77
N THR A 103 4.90 -7.29 -2.07
CA THR A 103 5.93 -6.48 -2.74
C THR A 103 5.35 -5.67 -3.87
N LYS A 104 5.88 -4.46 -4.08
CA LYS A 104 5.61 -3.60 -5.22
C LYS A 104 6.91 -3.36 -5.97
N ASP A 105 6.97 -3.79 -7.22
CA ASP A 105 8.15 -3.61 -8.07
C ASP A 105 8.23 -2.18 -8.64
N ARG A 106 9.35 -1.88 -9.31
CA ARG A 106 9.61 -0.61 -10.01
C ARG A 106 8.58 -0.23 -11.10
N ASN A 107 7.76 -1.18 -11.55
CA ASN A 107 6.71 -0.94 -12.56
C ASN A 107 5.33 -0.77 -11.90
N ASP A 108 5.29 -0.53 -10.59
CA ASP A 108 4.08 -0.47 -9.77
C ASP A 108 3.27 -1.78 -9.75
N VAL A 109 3.89 -2.92 -10.03
CA VAL A 109 3.23 -4.23 -10.01
C VAL A 109 3.33 -4.83 -8.61
N TRP A 110 2.16 -5.16 -8.05
CA TRP A 110 2.05 -5.83 -6.75
C TRP A 110 2.16 -7.35 -6.87
N SER A 111 2.77 -7.99 -5.88
CA SER A 111 2.88 -9.45 -5.78
C SER A 111 2.85 -9.88 -4.32
N GLU A 112 2.15 -10.98 -4.04
CA GLU A 112 2.16 -11.61 -2.72
C GLU A 112 3.42 -12.48 -2.54
N LYS A 113 3.82 -12.67 -1.30
CA LYS A 113 4.91 -13.56 -0.91
C LYS A 113 4.36 -14.63 0.01
N ASN A 114 4.77 -15.89 -0.20
CA ASN A 114 4.32 -17.04 0.58
C ASN A 114 4.88 -17.04 2.00
N ILE A 115 4.47 -16.06 2.81
CA ILE A 115 4.86 -15.83 4.19
C ILE A 115 3.56 -15.68 4.98
N VAL A 116 3.00 -16.81 5.42
CA VAL A 116 1.81 -16.85 6.27
C VAL A 116 2.22 -17.00 7.73
N THR A 117 2.04 -15.95 8.50
CA THR A 117 2.36 -15.85 9.92
C THR A 117 1.10 -15.75 10.76
N ASN A 118 1.16 -16.17 12.02
CA ASN A 118 0.04 -16.07 12.96
C ASN A 118 0.06 -14.79 13.82
N ASN A 119 1.05 -13.91 13.64
CA ASN A 119 1.16 -12.65 14.37
C ASN A 119 2.00 -11.64 13.56
N LYS A 120 2.20 -10.44 14.09
CA LYS A 120 2.85 -9.33 13.39
C LYS A 120 4.27 -9.63 12.93
N ILE A 121 4.59 -9.21 11.72
CA ILE A 121 5.97 -9.01 11.25
C ILE A 121 6.47 -7.63 11.68
N ASN A 122 7.59 -7.57 12.39
CA ASN A 122 8.17 -6.32 12.88
C ASN A 122 9.23 -5.73 11.96
N LYS A 123 9.97 -6.60 11.24
CA LYS A 123 11.12 -6.21 10.43
C LYS A 123 11.32 -7.14 9.22
N ILE A 124 11.60 -6.56 8.07
CA ILE A 124 12.09 -7.24 6.86
C ILE A 124 13.42 -6.59 6.46
N ILE A 125 14.41 -7.40 6.08
CA ILE A 125 15.67 -6.91 5.50
C ILE A 125 16.17 -7.85 4.40
N ARG A 126 16.87 -7.29 3.41
CA ARG A 126 17.80 -8.05 2.57
C ARG A 126 19.19 -8.02 3.20
N ALA A 127 19.78 -9.19 3.46
CA ALA A 127 21.15 -9.28 3.93
C ALA A 127 22.16 -9.25 2.76
N SER A 128 23.45 -9.16 3.07
CA SER A 128 24.53 -9.09 2.07
C SER A 128 24.70 -10.40 1.27
N ASP A 129 24.18 -11.52 1.76
CA ASP A 129 24.02 -12.77 1.00
C ASP A 129 22.88 -12.71 -0.05
N LYS A 130 22.23 -11.55 -0.17
CA LYS A 130 21.10 -11.24 -1.04
C LYS A 130 19.83 -12.03 -0.72
N LYS A 131 19.71 -12.61 0.48
CA LYS A 131 18.48 -13.28 0.91
C LYS A 131 17.64 -12.36 1.81
N ILE A 132 16.35 -12.67 1.88
CA ILE A 132 15.38 -11.92 2.68
C ILE A 132 15.20 -12.59 4.04
N TYR A 133 15.37 -11.81 5.11
CA TYR A 133 15.11 -12.24 6.47
C TYR A 133 13.94 -11.46 7.04
N VAL A 134 13.04 -12.17 7.70
CA VAL A 134 11.80 -11.61 8.24
C VAL A 134 11.72 -11.95 9.72
N GLY A 135 11.55 -10.92 10.55
CA GLY A 135 11.48 -11.01 12.00
C GLY A 135 10.18 -10.45 12.56
N GLY A 136 9.66 -11.01 13.65
CA GLY A 136 8.39 -10.56 14.22
C GLY A 136 7.98 -11.22 15.54
N ASP A 137 6.69 -11.05 15.87
CA ASP A 137 6.00 -11.62 17.03
C ASP A 137 5.38 -13.00 16.71
N PHE A 138 5.59 -13.52 15.49
CA PHE A 138 4.98 -14.76 15.02
C PHE A 138 5.60 -15.99 15.65
N THR A 139 4.77 -17.00 15.91
CA THR A 139 5.20 -18.29 16.47
C THR A 139 5.07 -19.46 15.49
N SER A 140 4.46 -19.22 14.32
CA SER A 140 4.40 -20.19 13.23
C SER A 140 4.38 -19.48 11.88
N VAL A 141 5.03 -20.10 10.88
CA VAL A 141 5.02 -19.64 9.50
C VAL A 141 4.77 -20.83 8.56
N ASN A 142 3.73 -20.78 7.74
CA ASN A 142 3.37 -21.82 6.75
C ASN A 142 3.30 -23.26 7.31
N GLY A 143 3.08 -23.43 8.63
CA GLY A 143 3.17 -24.74 9.29
C GLY A 143 4.56 -25.38 9.31
N VAL A 144 5.60 -24.64 8.91
CA VAL A 144 7.00 -25.09 8.97
C VAL A 144 7.47 -25.08 10.43
N ALA A 145 8.19 -26.13 10.84
CA ALA A 145 8.68 -26.26 12.20
C ALA A 145 9.75 -25.21 12.53
N ASN A 146 9.84 -24.81 13.80
CA ASN A 146 10.87 -23.93 14.35
C ASN A 146 10.97 -22.55 13.68
N THR A 147 9.89 -22.04 13.09
CA THR A 147 9.85 -20.70 12.48
C THR A 147 9.38 -19.64 13.47
N LYS A 148 9.70 -19.78 14.75
CA LYS A 148 9.35 -18.74 15.73
C LYS A 148 10.24 -17.53 15.51
N TYR A 149 9.62 -16.36 15.46
CA TYR A 149 10.21 -15.01 15.48
C TYR A 149 11.13 -14.61 14.34
N MET A 150 11.80 -15.53 13.66
CA MET A 150 12.65 -15.22 12.50
C MET A 150 12.61 -16.34 11.46
N ILE A 151 12.49 -15.95 10.19
CA ILE A 151 12.53 -16.84 9.02
C ILE A 151 13.43 -16.26 7.93
N LEU A 152 14.02 -17.16 7.15
CA LEU A 152 14.66 -16.89 5.88
C LEU A 152 13.63 -17.16 4.78
N TYR A 153 13.36 -16.16 3.95
CA TYR A 153 12.49 -16.28 2.79
C TYR A 153 13.32 -16.42 1.50
N ASN A 154 13.04 -17.48 0.74
CA ASN A 154 13.63 -17.72 -0.56
C ASN A 154 12.68 -17.21 -1.65
N GLU A 155 13.02 -16.07 -2.24
CA GLU A 155 12.22 -15.42 -3.27
C GLU A 155 12.07 -16.23 -4.56
N LEU A 156 13.08 -17.03 -4.93
CA LEU A 156 13.06 -17.80 -6.18
C LEU A 156 12.13 -19.01 -6.07
N ALA A 157 12.10 -19.65 -4.90
CA ALA A 157 11.27 -20.83 -4.65
C ALA A 157 9.92 -20.48 -4.02
N ASP A 158 9.74 -19.25 -3.53
CA ASP A 158 8.59 -18.81 -2.75
C ASP A 158 8.34 -19.71 -1.51
N THR A 159 9.42 -19.97 -0.77
CA THR A 159 9.43 -20.85 0.41
C THR A 159 10.11 -20.20 1.61
N VAL A 160 9.73 -20.61 2.81
CA VAL A 160 10.33 -20.17 4.07
C VAL A 160 11.18 -21.27 4.71
N LYS A 161 12.21 -20.88 5.47
CA LYS A 161 13.06 -21.75 6.27
C LYS A 161 13.24 -21.13 7.67
N SER A 162 13.30 -21.95 8.71
CA SER A 162 13.70 -21.53 10.07
C SER A 162 15.15 -21.01 10.07
N VAL A 163 15.41 -20.00 10.90
CA VAL A 163 16.75 -19.41 11.11
C VAL A 163 17.22 -19.65 12.55
N GLY A 164 16.72 -20.68 13.21
CA GLY A 164 17.10 -21.03 14.59
C GLY A 164 15.90 -21.20 15.51
N VAL A 165 16.19 -21.62 16.74
CA VAL A 165 15.23 -21.86 17.82
C VAL A 165 15.45 -20.84 18.91
N PHE A 166 14.50 -19.93 19.06
CA PHE A 166 14.48 -18.94 20.13
C PHE A 166 13.76 -19.51 21.36
N THR A 167 14.37 -19.38 22.53
CA THR A 167 13.76 -19.70 23.82
C THR A 167 13.24 -18.43 24.48
N GLU A 168 12.15 -18.56 25.22
CA GLU A 168 11.45 -17.44 25.83
C GLU A 168 11.77 -17.36 27.31
N PHE A 169 11.93 -16.15 27.85
CA PHE A 169 11.97 -15.99 29.30
C PHE A 169 10.64 -16.46 29.90
N SER A 170 10.69 -17.08 31.08
CA SER A 170 9.50 -17.57 31.76
C SER A 170 8.42 -16.49 31.91
N GLY A 171 7.26 -16.72 31.28
CA GLY A 171 6.09 -15.85 31.36
C GLY A 171 6.14 -14.61 30.45
N VAL A 172 7.06 -14.57 29.47
CA VAL A 172 7.23 -13.47 28.54
C VAL A 172 7.21 -14.01 27.11
N ASP A 173 6.27 -13.55 26.28
CA ASP A 173 6.26 -13.90 24.86
C ASP A 173 7.48 -13.28 24.16
N GLY A 174 8.23 -14.09 23.42
CA GLY A 174 9.38 -13.65 22.66
C GLY A 174 9.01 -12.91 21.37
N PHE A 175 9.98 -12.20 20.79
CA PHE A 175 9.85 -11.56 19.48
C PHE A 175 11.20 -11.09 18.93
N VAL A 176 11.30 -10.95 17.61
CA VAL A 176 12.35 -10.15 16.94
C VAL A 176 11.75 -8.79 16.58
N SER A 177 12.37 -7.70 17.04
CA SER A 177 11.86 -6.33 16.86
C SER A 177 12.58 -5.57 15.75
N ASP A 178 13.87 -5.85 15.54
CA ASP A 178 14.72 -5.09 14.61
C ASP A 178 15.94 -5.93 14.18
N MET A 179 16.47 -5.61 13.00
CA MET A 179 17.60 -6.32 12.39
C MET A 179 18.44 -5.37 11.55
N ILE A 180 19.76 -5.57 11.55
CA ILE A 180 20.72 -4.83 10.72
C ILE A 180 21.59 -5.82 9.95
N ALA A 181 21.55 -5.74 8.62
CA ALA A 181 22.48 -6.46 7.77
C ALA A 181 23.87 -5.80 7.82
N LEU A 182 24.91 -6.60 8.04
CA LEU A 182 26.30 -6.19 8.01
C LEU A 182 26.92 -6.47 6.62
N PRO A 183 27.90 -5.66 6.18
CA PRO A 183 28.57 -5.86 4.89
C PRO A 183 29.29 -7.19 4.74
N ASP A 184 29.61 -7.87 5.84
CA ASP A 184 30.41 -9.09 5.90
C ASP A 184 29.61 -10.40 5.88
N GLY A 185 28.31 -10.34 5.59
CA GLY A 185 27.45 -11.53 5.58
C GLY A 185 26.80 -11.83 6.93
N ARG A 186 26.93 -10.98 7.94
CA ARG A 186 26.30 -11.18 9.24
C ARG A 186 25.05 -10.31 9.41
N ILE A 187 24.19 -10.67 10.34
CA ILE A 187 23.00 -9.90 10.72
C ILE A 187 23.03 -9.70 12.23
N ILE A 188 22.90 -8.46 12.70
CA ILE A 188 22.59 -8.18 14.10
C ILE A 188 21.09 -8.28 14.26
N VAL A 189 20.64 -9.13 15.17
CA VAL A 189 19.21 -9.39 15.43
C VAL A 189 18.91 -8.97 16.86
N ALA A 190 17.86 -8.19 17.07
CA ALA A 190 17.45 -7.67 18.37
C ALA A 190 15.95 -7.89 18.66
N GLY A 191 15.59 -8.01 19.93
CA GLY A 191 14.22 -8.22 20.37
C GLY A 191 14.12 -8.67 21.82
N CYS A 192 13.29 -9.67 22.09
CA CYS A 192 13.12 -10.25 23.42
C CYS A 192 13.12 -11.78 23.38
N TRP A 193 14.13 -12.40 23.97
CA TRP A 193 14.29 -13.85 24.11
C TRP A 193 15.40 -14.18 25.11
N GLU A 194 15.35 -15.39 25.67
CA GLU A 194 16.38 -15.89 26.56
C GLU A 194 17.61 -16.33 25.75
N ASP A 195 17.52 -17.33 24.90
CA ASP A 195 18.63 -17.75 24.05
C ASP A 195 18.16 -18.07 22.62
N VAL A 196 19.12 -18.17 21.71
CA VAL A 196 18.88 -18.63 20.33
C VAL A 196 19.86 -19.75 20.00
N ASP A 197 19.32 -20.87 19.53
CA ASP A 197 20.06 -22.11 19.23
C ASP A 197 20.96 -22.59 20.38
N GLY A 198 20.59 -22.32 21.64
CA GLY A 198 21.37 -22.70 22.82
C GLY A 198 22.68 -21.91 22.98
N VAL A 199 22.88 -20.84 22.22
CA VAL A 199 24.06 -19.97 22.35
C VAL A 199 23.96 -19.21 23.67
N SER A 200 24.92 -19.45 24.56
CA SER A 200 25.00 -18.73 25.84
C SER A 200 25.20 -17.24 25.60
N ASP A 201 24.66 -16.41 26.50
CA ASP A 201 24.80 -14.95 26.45
C ASP A 201 24.23 -14.30 25.17
N SER A 202 23.30 -14.96 24.47
CA SER A 202 22.62 -14.37 23.29
C SER A 202 21.34 -13.62 23.67
N HIS A 203 21.19 -13.20 24.92
CA HIS A 203 19.96 -12.61 25.46
C HIS A 203 19.59 -11.31 24.72
N ASN A 204 18.41 -11.29 24.11
CA ASN A 204 17.78 -10.12 23.45
C ASN A 204 18.53 -9.50 22.26
N ILE A 205 19.82 -9.83 22.05
CA ILE A 205 20.63 -9.42 20.90
C ILE A 205 21.68 -10.47 20.57
N ALA A 206 21.79 -10.80 19.28
CA ALA A 206 22.73 -11.80 18.79
C ALA A 206 23.16 -11.48 17.36
N ILE A 207 24.20 -12.16 16.90
CA ILE A 207 24.68 -12.12 15.51
C ILE A 207 24.36 -13.46 14.85
N TYR A 208 23.74 -13.39 13.67
CA TYR A 208 23.58 -14.54 12.78
C TYR A 208 24.54 -14.43 11.60
N ASP A 209 25.38 -15.44 11.41
CA ASP A 209 26.26 -15.58 10.24
C ASP A 209 25.46 -16.25 9.11
N THR A 210 25.17 -15.50 8.04
CA THR A 210 24.35 -16.01 6.93
C THR A 210 25.07 -17.02 6.04
N LEU A 211 26.40 -17.06 6.09
CA LEU A 211 27.22 -17.97 5.29
C LEU A 211 27.30 -19.34 5.98
N ASN A 212 27.56 -19.35 7.28
CA ASN A 212 27.71 -20.58 8.07
C ASN A 212 26.38 -21.05 8.68
N GLU A 213 25.35 -20.21 8.67
CA GLU A 213 24.06 -20.44 9.34
C GLU A 213 24.22 -20.66 10.85
N GLU A 214 25.09 -19.88 11.49
CA GLU A 214 25.44 -20.01 12.91
C GLU A 214 25.10 -18.75 13.70
N TRP A 215 24.61 -18.94 14.92
CA TRP A 215 24.41 -17.88 15.90
C TRP A 215 25.63 -17.67 16.79
N SER A 216 25.88 -16.42 17.15
CA SER A 216 26.86 -16.03 18.15
C SER A 216 26.32 -14.87 18.98
N ALA A 217 26.75 -14.78 20.24
CA ALA A 217 26.42 -13.64 21.08
C ALA A 217 27.10 -12.36 20.56
N LEU A 218 26.42 -11.21 20.69
CA LEU A 218 27.05 -9.91 20.51
C LEU A 218 27.77 -9.54 21.82
N GLY A 219 28.98 -10.08 22.00
CA GLY A 219 29.73 -9.99 23.25
C GLY A 219 29.27 -10.97 24.31
N ALA A 220 29.05 -10.49 25.54
CA ALA A 220 28.41 -11.24 26.62
C ALA A 220 26.88 -11.04 26.65
N GLY A 221 26.27 -10.73 25.49
CA GLY A 221 24.85 -10.41 25.39
C GLY A 221 24.50 -9.03 25.94
N HIS A 222 23.21 -8.69 25.90
CA HIS A 222 22.74 -7.46 26.53
C HIS A 222 23.01 -7.53 28.05
N PRO A 223 23.61 -6.50 28.68
CA PRO A 223 24.08 -6.55 30.07
C PRO A 223 22.95 -6.70 31.10
N ASN A 224 21.72 -6.48 30.67
CA ASN A 224 20.53 -6.63 31.50
C ASN A 224 19.60 -7.66 30.86
N THR A 225 19.49 -8.83 31.49
CA THR A 225 18.62 -9.92 31.03
C THR A 225 17.15 -9.54 31.08
N SER A 226 16.73 -8.65 31.99
CA SER A 226 15.36 -8.12 32.12
C SER A 226 14.97 -7.07 31.07
N PHE A 227 15.83 -6.77 30.10
CA PHE A 227 15.57 -5.78 29.06
C PHE A 227 15.07 -6.48 27.79
N CYS A 228 14.06 -5.95 27.10
CA CYS A 228 13.77 -6.29 25.71
C CYS A 228 14.26 -5.13 24.84
N ILE A 229 14.96 -5.42 23.74
CA ILE A 229 15.40 -4.39 22.80
C ILE A 229 14.27 -4.15 21.80
N ASN A 230 13.95 -2.89 21.51
CA ASN A 230 12.89 -2.50 20.57
C ASN A 230 13.45 -2.00 19.24
N SER A 231 14.64 -1.38 19.27
CA SER A 231 15.30 -0.88 18.07
C SER A 231 16.81 -0.85 18.25
N ILE A 232 17.52 -1.09 17.16
CA ILE A 232 18.97 -0.97 17.07
C ILE A 232 19.37 -0.06 15.92
N SER A 233 20.49 0.62 16.07
CA SER A 233 21.12 1.40 15.00
C SER A 233 22.63 1.17 14.99
N LEU A 234 23.27 1.33 13.84
CA LEU A 234 24.70 1.10 13.63
C LEU A 234 25.31 2.34 12.96
N ASP A 235 26.41 2.84 13.51
CA ASP A 235 27.19 3.90 12.87
C ASP A 235 28.32 3.38 11.98
N GLN A 236 28.97 4.30 11.26
CA GLN A 236 30.07 3.96 10.35
C GLN A 236 31.33 3.46 11.07
N MET A 237 31.43 3.65 12.39
CA MET A 237 32.55 3.19 13.22
C MET A 237 32.30 1.81 13.84
N GLY A 238 31.15 1.19 13.56
CA GLY A 238 30.77 -0.11 14.11
C GLY A 238 30.20 -0.04 15.53
N ASN A 239 29.78 1.13 16.00
CA ASN A 239 29.02 1.21 17.25
C ASN A 239 27.57 0.85 16.99
N VAL A 240 27.09 -0.15 17.73
CA VAL A 240 25.70 -0.55 17.85
C VAL A 240 25.08 0.21 19.02
N TYR A 241 24.00 0.90 18.73
CA TYR A 241 23.16 1.56 19.71
C TYR A 241 21.87 0.78 19.86
N ALA A 242 21.46 0.50 21.09
CA ALA A 242 20.25 -0.26 21.39
C ALA A 242 19.37 0.52 22.36
N VAL A 243 18.07 0.57 22.05
CA VAL A 243 17.04 1.12 22.93
C VAL A 243 15.92 0.11 23.09
N GLY A 244 15.28 0.10 24.25
CA GLY A 244 14.30 -0.91 24.59
C GLY A 244 13.56 -0.63 25.88
N THR A 245 12.86 -1.65 26.35
CA THR A 245 11.99 -1.57 27.51
C THR A 245 12.41 -2.58 28.57
N ARG A 246 12.43 -2.13 29.83
CA ARG A 246 12.61 -3.00 30.99
C ARG A 246 11.34 -3.78 31.33
N ARG A 247 11.46 -5.10 31.46
CA ARG A 247 10.34 -5.99 31.82
C ARG A 247 9.92 -5.88 33.29
N ASP A 248 10.79 -5.37 34.15
CA ASP A 248 10.55 -5.16 35.58
C ASP A 248 9.98 -3.76 35.91
N GLY A 249 9.63 -2.96 34.89
CA GLY A 249 8.97 -1.67 35.07
C GLY A 249 9.88 -0.53 35.57
N GLY A 250 11.20 -0.72 35.53
CA GLY A 250 12.17 0.36 35.77
C GLY A 250 12.39 1.28 34.57
N ASP A 251 13.25 2.28 34.75
CA ASP A 251 13.62 3.21 33.67
C ASP A 251 14.26 2.50 32.47
N ASN A 252 14.06 3.07 31.30
CA ASN A 252 14.61 2.53 30.05
C ASN A 252 15.99 3.15 29.81
N PHE A 253 16.79 2.52 28.96
CA PHE A 253 18.16 2.97 28.70
C PHE A 253 18.49 2.92 27.22
N VAL A 254 19.37 3.83 26.82
CA VAL A 254 20.10 3.74 25.57
C VAL A 254 21.46 3.12 25.89
N TYR A 255 21.77 2.01 25.22
CA TYR A 255 23.05 1.33 25.37
C TYR A 255 23.88 1.46 24.10
N LYS A 256 25.20 1.47 24.28
CA LYS A 256 26.20 1.48 23.20
C LYS A 256 27.12 0.29 23.36
N CYS A 257 27.44 -0.37 22.27
CA CYS A 257 28.46 -1.41 22.17
C CYS A 257 29.19 -1.27 20.84
N ASN A 258 30.46 -1.65 20.75
CA ASN A 258 31.19 -1.60 19.48
C ASN A 258 31.61 -3.01 19.04
N ILE A 259 31.33 -3.33 17.77
CA ILE A 259 31.53 -4.67 17.22
C ILE A 259 33.01 -5.03 17.01
N PHE A 260 33.91 -4.05 17.12
CA PHE A 260 35.35 -4.20 16.92
C PHE A 260 36.15 -4.11 18.23
N SER A 261 35.58 -3.61 19.33
CA SER A 261 36.32 -3.36 20.59
C SER A 261 35.99 -4.33 21.73
N GLY A 262 35.65 -5.58 21.39
CA GLY A 262 35.41 -6.65 22.36
C GLY A 262 34.01 -6.63 22.98
N PHE A 263 33.07 -5.93 22.34
CA PHE A 263 31.62 -5.99 22.63
C PHE A 263 31.18 -5.57 24.05
N ASN A 264 31.90 -4.66 24.68
CA ASN A 264 31.51 -4.14 25.99
C ASN A 264 30.34 -3.16 25.86
N TRP A 265 29.23 -3.47 26.52
CA TRP A 265 28.08 -2.59 26.60
C TRP A 265 28.28 -1.49 27.65
N THR A 266 27.98 -0.25 27.27
CA THR A 266 27.96 0.92 28.15
C THR A 266 26.61 1.61 28.07
N THR A 267 26.09 2.08 29.20
CA THR A 267 24.92 2.96 29.22
C THR A 267 25.31 4.33 28.65
N LEU A 268 24.53 4.81 27.67
CA LEU A 268 24.69 6.11 27.03
C LEU A 268 23.69 7.14 27.54
N GLY A 269 22.53 6.70 28.02
CA GLY A 269 21.57 7.57 28.71
C GLY A 269 20.39 6.81 29.32
N GLU A 270 19.81 7.40 30.35
CA GLU A 270 18.63 6.91 31.08
C GLU A 270 17.37 7.66 30.61
N LEU A 271 16.47 6.92 29.97
CA LEU A 271 15.15 7.37 29.54
C LEU A 271 14.17 7.23 30.70
N LYS A 272 13.91 8.35 31.40
CA LYS A 272 13.06 8.37 32.58
C LYS A 272 11.59 8.40 32.19
N SER A 273 10.83 7.45 32.73
CA SER A 273 9.38 7.42 32.58
C SER A 273 8.72 8.20 33.71
N GLY A 274 7.88 9.19 33.42
CA GLY A 274 6.98 9.76 34.44
C GLY A 274 5.77 8.88 34.76
N PHE A 275 5.63 7.74 34.08
CA PHE A 275 4.49 6.84 34.25
C PHE A 275 4.86 5.56 35.00
N ILE A 276 4.19 5.33 36.12
CA ILE A 276 4.12 4.05 36.83
C ILE A 276 2.88 3.33 36.29
N VAL A 277 3.02 2.37 35.38
CA VAL A 277 1.88 1.49 35.04
C VAL A 277 2.29 0.03 34.87
N ASP A 278 1.51 -0.83 35.53
CA ASP A 278 1.65 -2.26 35.79
C ASP A 278 1.70 -3.21 34.56
N LYS A 279 1.98 -2.73 33.34
CA LYS A 279 2.19 -3.60 32.18
C LYS A 279 3.27 -3.04 31.22
N PRO A 280 4.35 -3.79 30.95
CA PRO A 280 5.43 -3.37 30.07
C PRO A 280 5.00 -3.54 28.60
N LEU A 281 4.12 -2.67 28.13
CA LEU A 281 3.84 -2.50 26.70
C LEU A 281 4.25 -1.09 26.27
N LEU A 282 5.46 -0.67 26.66
CA LEU A 282 6.16 0.39 25.95
C LEU A 282 6.78 -0.26 24.70
N ARG A 283 5.93 -0.53 23.70
CA ARG A 283 6.35 -0.80 22.33
C ARG A 283 6.42 0.56 21.62
N GLY A 284 7.50 0.83 20.89
CA GLY A 284 7.58 2.02 20.03
C GLY A 284 8.82 2.90 20.19
N GLN A 285 9.77 2.58 21.07
CA GLN A 285 11.06 3.28 21.01
C GLN A 285 11.78 2.97 19.70
N LYS A 286 12.26 4.01 19.03
CA LYS A 286 13.15 3.88 17.87
C LYS A 286 14.43 4.65 18.11
N ILE A 287 15.51 4.15 17.53
CA ILE A 287 16.79 4.82 17.49
C ILE A 287 17.33 4.80 16.07
N ILE A 288 17.83 5.95 15.61
CA ILE A 288 18.52 6.07 14.33
C ILE A 288 19.83 6.82 14.55
N THR A 289 20.78 6.53 13.68
CA THR A 289 22.11 7.15 13.68
C THR A 289 22.25 8.03 12.43
N VAL A 290 22.71 9.26 12.61
CA VAL A 290 23.07 10.17 11.53
C VAL A 290 24.57 10.46 11.62
N ASN A 291 25.32 9.99 10.63
CA ASN A 291 26.78 10.17 10.60
C ASN A 291 27.13 11.58 10.08
N ARG A 292 27.80 12.37 10.91
CA ARG A 292 28.30 13.71 10.57
C ARG A 292 29.81 13.64 10.35
N LYS A 293 30.24 14.06 9.16
CA LYS A 293 31.66 14.33 8.89
C LYS A 293 32.02 15.67 9.50
N ILE A 294 32.92 15.67 10.47
CA ILE A 294 33.48 16.89 11.06
C ILE A 294 34.82 17.22 10.38
N ASP A 295 35.58 16.19 10.03
CA ASP A 295 36.83 16.24 9.26
C ASP A 295 36.82 15.07 8.24
N PRO A 296 37.50 15.16 7.08
CA PRO A 296 37.78 14.01 6.21
C PRO A 296 38.15 12.70 6.93
N GLU A 297 38.84 12.76 8.07
CA GLU A 297 39.24 11.57 8.86
C GLU A 297 38.38 11.31 10.10
N PHE A 298 37.47 12.22 10.46
CA PHE A 298 36.67 12.12 11.69
C PHE A 298 35.17 12.19 11.41
N VAL A 299 34.50 11.06 11.61
CA VAL A 299 33.05 10.91 11.55
C VAL A 299 32.54 10.70 12.96
N VAL A 300 31.59 11.52 13.39
CA VAL A 300 30.81 11.27 14.62
C VAL A 300 29.38 10.89 14.24
N ALA A 301 28.72 10.21 15.15
CA ALA A 301 27.32 9.83 15.01
C ALA A 301 26.47 10.67 15.96
N ASP A 302 25.57 11.48 15.40
CA ASP A 302 24.43 11.98 16.14
C ASP A 302 23.38 10.87 16.25
N LEU A 303 22.78 10.71 17.42
CA LEU A 303 21.70 9.75 17.63
C LEU A 303 20.40 10.48 17.83
N TYR A 304 19.34 9.92 17.27
CA TYR A 304 17.99 10.37 17.53
C TYR A 304 17.24 9.21 18.14
N VAL A 305 16.57 9.47 19.27
CA VAL A 305 15.76 8.49 19.96
C VAL A 305 14.35 9.03 20.07
N THR A 306 13.38 8.19 19.71
CA THR A 306 11.96 8.47 19.87
C THR A 306 11.32 7.43 20.77
N GLY A 307 10.16 7.74 21.34
CA GLY A 307 9.33 6.79 22.08
C GLY A 307 8.51 7.47 23.16
N ARG A 308 8.11 6.70 24.18
CA ARG A 308 7.36 7.22 25.33
C ARG A 308 8.28 7.38 26.53
N PHE A 309 8.82 8.59 26.72
CA PHE A 309 9.66 9.02 27.85
C PHE A 309 9.53 10.53 28.06
N GLU A 310 9.81 11.04 29.26
CA GLU A 310 9.66 12.48 29.57
C GLU A 310 10.98 13.24 29.54
N SER A 311 12.06 12.57 29.97
CA SER A 311 13.41 13.12 29.98
C SER A 311 14.43 12.04 29.65
N ILE A 312 15.60 12.46 29.19
CA ILE A 312 16.79 11.62 29.12
C ILE A 312 17.92 12.26 29.93
N ASP A 313 18.47 11.51 30.88
CA ASP A 313 19.48 11.99 31.83
C ASP A 313 19.12 13.35 32.50
N SER A 314 19.89 14.40 32.18
CA SER A 314 19.69 15.78 32.64
C SER A 314 18.93 16.66 31.62
N ALA A 315 18.65 16.16 30.43
CA ALA A 315 17.83 16.85 29.44
C ALA A 315 16.34 16.69 29.81
N SER A 316 15.80 17.71 30.49
CA SER A 316 14.36 17.82 30.82
C SER A 316 13.54 18.28 29.62
N GLU A 317 12.22 18.02 29.61
CA GLU A 317 11.26 18.52 28.59
C GLU A 317 11.41 17.91 27.18
N THR A 318 12.12 16.78 27.04
CA THR A 318 12.30 16.09 25.74
C THR A 318 11.03 15.43 25.18
N SER A 319 10.10 15.11 26.07
CA SER A 319 8.81 14.46 25.82
C SER A 319 8.75 13.54 24.58
N GLY A 320 9.55 12.49 24.59
CA GLY A 320 9.45 11.40 23.62
C GLY A 320 10.28 11.54 22.34
N ILE A 321 11.07 12.61 22.18
CA ILE A 321 12.11 12.71 21.14
C ILE A 321 13.36 13.41 21.70
N ALA A 322 14.54 12.81 21.54
CA ALA A 322 15.81 13.40 22.00
C ALA A 322 16.94 13.20 20.98
N LYS A 323 17.92 14.11 21.00
CA LYS A 323 19.16 14.01 20.22
C LYS A 323 20.33 13.74 21.16
N TYR A 324 21.18 12.77 20.86
CA TYR A 324 22.53 12.70 21.39
C TYR A 324 23.48 13.37 20.41
N ASP A 325 24.19 14.40 20.86
CA ASP A 325 25.23 15.04 20.05
C ASP A 325 26.52 14.22 20.15
N GLY A 326 26.93 13.63 19.04
CA GLY A 326 28.10 12.75 19.00
C GLY A 326 29.44 13.48 19.13
N GLU A 327 29.45 14.79 18.90
CA GLU A 327 30.64 15.63 19.05
C GLU A 327 30.83 16.02 20.53
N GLU A 328 29.76 16.53 21.14
CA GLU A 328 29.77 17.01 22.53
C GLU A 328 29.59 15.87 23.56
N ASN A 329 29.15 14.68 23.12
CA ASN A 329 28.83 13.52 23.95
C ASN A 329 27.72 13.77 24.98
N GLU A 330 26.75 14.61 24.63
CA GLU A 330 25.66 15.02 25.52
C GLU A 330 24.28 14.86 24.86
N TRP A 331 23.26 14.64 25.69
CA TRP A 331 21.87 14.66 25.26
C TRP A 331 21.34 16.09 25.22
N VAL A 332 20.70 16.43 24.10
CA VAL A 332 20.10 17.74 23.84
C VAL A 332 18.61 17.57 23.54
N THR A 333 17.81 18.50 24.05
CA THR A 333 16.37 18.56 23.78
C THR A 333 16.13 19.02 22.33
N LEU A 334 15.19 18.37 21.64
CA LEU A 334 14.75 18.82 20.32
C LEU A 334 13.47 19.65 20.48
N GLY A 335 13.61 20.96 20.69
CA GLY A 335 12.51 21.94 20.74
C GLY A 335 11.74 22.01 22.06
N ASP A 336 10.81 22.96 22.13
CA ASP A 336 9.96 23.19 23.30
C ASP A 336 8.84 22.15 23.34
N THR A 337 9.04 21.10 24.16
CA THR A 337 8.05 20.18 24.76
C THR A 337 6.98 19.55 23.86
N ILE A 338 7.04 18.22 23.62
CA ILE A 338 5.89 17.43 23.14
C ILE A 338 5.01 16.99 24.31
N LEU A 339 4.09 17.81 24.79
CA LEU A 339 3.32 17.50 26.02
C LEU A 339 2.70 16.08 26.03
N SER A 340 2.74 15.41 27.18
CA SER A 340 2.25 14.04 27.36
C SER A 340 0.71 14.00 27.49
N TYR A 341 0.15 12.79 27.37
CA TYR A 341 -1.28 12.48 27.23
C TYR A 341 -2.22 13.08 28.30
N ASP A 342 -1.74 13.45 29.48
CA ASP A 342 -2.62 13.89 30.58
C ASP A 342 -2.99 15.39 30.54
N ASP A 343 -2.25 16.22 29.80
CA ASP A 343 -2.55 17.66 29.68
C ASP A 343 -3.44 18.02 28.47
N ALA A 344 -3.77 17.06 27.60
CA ALA A 344 -4.60 17.29 26.41
C ALA A 344 -6.13 17.29 26.68
N ASN A 345 -6.57 17.23 27.94
CA ASN A 345 -7.98 17.20 28.32
C ASN A 345 -8.65 18.58 28.45
N ILE A 346 -8.02 19.66 27.98
CA ILE A 346 -8.67 20.97 27.92
C ILE A 346 -8.46 21.53 26.52
N LEU A 347 -9.47 21.39 25.67
CA LEU A 347 -9.99 22.40 24.72
C LEU A 347 -11.06 21.72 23.86
N ALA A 348 -12.28 21.77 24.37
CA ALA A 348 -13.49 21.37 23.66
C ALA A 348 -13.94 22.50 22.70
N GLU A 349 -14.64 22.06 21.65
CA GLU A 349 -15.52 22.84 20.76
C GLU A 349 -14.87 23.82 19.78
N THR A 350 -14.62 23.36 18.55
CA THR A 350 -15.01 24.08 17.33
C THR A 350 -15.28 23.09 16.20
N GLY A 351 -16.34 23.37 15.42
CA GLY A 351 -16.99 22.45 14.51
C GLY A 351 -16.23 22.11 13.22
N ASP A 352 -16.84 21.19 12.48
CA ASP A 352 -16.39 20.64 11.21
C ASP A 352 -16.07 21.73 10.16
N GLU A 353 -14.81 22.16 10.08
CA GLU A 353 -14.29 22.85 8.89
C GLU A 353 -13.08 22.09 8.31
N LEU A 354 -13.22 21.77 7.03
CA LEU A 354 -12.19 21.22 6.15
C LEU A 354 -11.04 22.21 6.02
N LEU A 355 -9.89 21.90 6.64
CA LEU A 355 -8.66 22.64 6.39
C LEU A 355 -8.11 22.23 5.03
N THR A 356 -8.23 23.14 4.07
CA THR A 356 -7.65 23.02 2.74
C THR A 356 -6.46 23.98 2.66
N GLU A 357 -5.26 23.54 3.06
CA GLU A 357 -4.00 24.12 2.56
C GLU A 357 -2.77 23.34 3.05
N ASN A 358 -1.87 23.01 2.10
CA ASN A 358 -0.49 22.65 2.40
C ASN A 358 0.25 23.93 2.82
N SER A 359 0.28 24.28 4.11
CA SER A 359 1.07 25.41 4.59
C SER A 359 2.52 24.98 4.87
N MET A 360 3.47 25.65 4.21
CA MET A 360 4.93 25.49 4.41
C MET A 360 5.42 26.19 5.70
N GLU A 361 4.67 26.13 6.79
CA GLU A 361 5.03 26.82 8.03
C GLU A 361 5.97 25.96 8.91
N ILE A 362 6.97 26.65 9.49
CA ILE A 362 7.92 26.09 10.44
C ILE A 362 7.16 25.80 11.75
N VAL A 363 7.14 24.54 12.17
CA VAL A 363 6.42 24.09 13.36
C VAL A 363 7.38 24.17 14.55
N THR A 364 7.16 25.14 15.43
CA THR A 364 8.05 25.36 16.59
C THR A 364 7.66 24.54 17.81
N SER A 365 6.51 23.85 17.81
CA SER A 365 6.03 22.97 18.87
C SER A 365 4.99 21.96 18.37
N VAL A 366 4.92 20.77 18.98
CA VAL A 366 3.89 19.73 18.75
C VAL A 366 3.34 19.32 20.12
N SER A 367 2.08 19.57 20.50
CA SER A 367 1.57 19.32 21.85
C SER A 367 0.66 18.11 21.85
N GLY A 368 1.01 17.07 22.61
CA GLY A 368 0.27 15.80 22.66
C GLY A 368 0.75 14.81 21.61
N GLY A 369 1.07 13.57 22.02
CA GLY A 369 1.44 12.51 21.08
C GLY A 369 2.65 11.65 21.46
N PHE A 370 2.95 10.62 20.67
CA PHE A 370 4.21 9.87 20.74
C PHE A 370 4.63 9.38 19.36
N ALA A 371 5.96 9.38 19.13
CA ALA A 371 6.56 8.88 17.91
C ALA A 371 6.69 7.35 17.94
N LEU A 372 6.46 6.73 16.78
CA LEU A 372 6.39 5.28 16.57
C LEU A 372 7.47 4.76 15.63
N ASP A 373 7.85 5.57 14.64
CA ASP A 373 8.92 5.25 13.71
C ASP A 373 9.58 6.51 13.14
N MET A 374 10.81 6.39 12.66
CA MET A 374 11.52 7.50 12.03
C MET A 374 12.56 7.05 11.00
N LYS A 375 12.79 7.90 10.00
CA LYS A 375 13.80 7.68 8.95
C LYS A 375 14.54 8.97 8.63
N TYR A 376 15.86 8.87 8.55
CA TYR A 376 16.71 9.93 8.01
C TYR A 376 16.71 9.87 6.49
N SER A 377 16.49 11.01 5.86
CA SER A 377 16.38 11.16 4.42
C SER A 377 17.64 11.81 3.83
N GLY A 378 17.92 11.53 2.56
CA GLY A 378 19.03 12.15 1.82
C GLY A 378 18.90 13.67 1.65
N ASP A 379 17.72 14.24 1.88
CA ASP A 379 17.49 15.69 1.92
C ASP A 379 17.88 16.35 3.25
N GLY A 380 18.39 15.56 4.21
CA GLY A 380 18.83 16.01 5.53
C GLY A 380 17.71 16.08 6.57
N ASN A 381 16.47 15.77 6.21
CA ASN A 381 15.35 15.74 7.17
C ASN A 381 15.27 14.37 7.87
N ILE A 382 14.76 14.36 9.11
CA ILE A 382 14.28 13.14 9.77
C ILE A 382 12.77 13.16 9.72
N TYR A 383 12.19 12.21 8.99
CA TYR A 383 10.74 12.00 8.97
C TYR A 383 10.35 11.14 10.15
N ILE A 384 9.35 11.57 10.90
CA ILE A 384 8.90 10.91 12.13
C ILE A 384 7.40 10.70 12.00
N VAL A 385 6.98 9.46 12.22
CA VAL A 385 5.58 9.07 12.25
C VAL A 385 5.16 8.68 13.65
N GLY A 386 3.91 8.94 13.98
CA GLY A 386 3.41 8.69 15.32
C GLY A 386 1.93 9.04 15.45
N ASN A 387 1.53 9.32 16.69
CA ASN A 387 0.32 10.05 16.97
C ASN A 387 0.74 11.43 17.44
N PHE A 388 0.41 12.49 16.69
CA PHE A 388 0.76 13.87 17.02
C PHE A 388 -0.54 14.67 17.12
N VAL A 389 -0.69 15.45 18.19
CA VAL A 389 -1.85 16.29 18.48
C VAL A 389 -1.48 17.76 18.22
N ASN A 390 -2.52 18.53 17.92
CA ASN A 390 -2.49 19.90 17.41
C ASN A 390 -1.81 20.89 18.36
N THR A 391 -0.99 21.81 17.84
CA THR A 391 -0.53 23.01 18.57
C THR A 391 -1.26 24.28 18.15
N GLU A 392 -1.37 25.21 19.11
CA GLU A 392 -1.68 26.60 18.84
C GLU A 392 -0.60 27.17 17.89
N ASN A 393 -1.02 27.71 16.74
CA ASN A 393 -0.23 28.28 15.62
C ASN A 393 -0.13 27.47 14.31
N GLY A 394 -1.05 26.53 14.06
CA GLY A 394 -1.63 26.48 12.71
C GLY A 394 -1.00 25.57 11.66
N VAL A 395 -0.28 24.50 12.02
CA VAL A 395 -0.04 23.42 11.06
C VAL A 395 -0.49 22.05 11.58
N VAL A 396 -1.51 21.53 10.91
CA VAL A 396 -2.18 20.26 11.20
C VAL A 396 -1.53 19.17 10.34
N SER A 397 -0.64 18.38 10.94
CA SER A 397 -0.17 17.13 10.32
C SER A 397 -0.28 16.00 11.33
N PRO A 398 -1.52 15.53 11.59
CA PRO A 398 -1.68 14.34 12.40
C PRO A 398 -0.85 13.23 11.76
N TYR A 399 -0.04 12.57 12.58
CA TYR A 399 0.68 11.34 12.26
C TYR A 399 2.01 11.43 11.51
N ILE A 400 2.41 12.59 10.98
CA ILE A 400 3.75 12.74 10.39
C ILE A 400 4.31 14.15 10.54
N ILE A 401 5.56 14.25 10.97
CA ILE A 401 6.34 15.49 11.07
C ILE A 401 7.75 15.25 10.50
N ALA A 402 8.47 16.32 10.21
CA ALA A 402 9.87 16.25 9.82
C ALA A 402 10.71 17.17 10.70
N TYR A 403 11.87 16.70 11.15
CA TYR A 403 12.89 17.52 11.80
C TYR A 403 13.93 17.94 10.77
N THR A 404 14.19 19.25 10.66
CA THR A 404 15.05 19.86 9.63
C THR A 404 16.50 20.07 10.06
N GLY A 405 16.88 19.60 11.26
CA GLY A 405 18.15 19.96 11.90
C GLY A 405 18.10 21.24 12.72
N THR A 406 17.09 22.09 12.52
CA THR A 406 16.90 23.36 13.26
C THR A 406 15.54 23.48 13.94
N GLY A 407 14.55 22.69 13.51
CA GLY A 407 13.21 22.68 14.10
C GLY A 407 12.33 21.63 13.45
N PHE A 408 11.09 21.51 13.91
CA PHE A 408 10.10 20.65 13.29
C PHE A 408 9.36 21.39 12.17
N LYS A 409 8.86 20.64 11.21
CA LYS A 409 7.91 21.10 10.20
C LYS A 409 6.84 20.04 10.00
N SER A 410 5.66 20.50 9.63
CA SER A 410 4.60 19.64 9.15
C SER A 410 4.98 19.04 7.79
N VAL A 411 4.57 17.79 7.56
CA VAL A 411 4.65 17.14 6.24
C VAL A 411 3.27 17.13 5.56
N GLY A 412 2.19 17.27 6.34
CA GLY A 412 0.80 17.21 5.89
C GLY A 412 0.35 15.79 5.54
N LEU A 413 -0.96 15.54 5.58
CA LEU A 413 -1.60 14.33 5.05
C LEU A 413 -2.86 14.68 4.26
N PRO A 414 -3.22 13.93 3.21
CA PRO A 414 -4.38 14.24 2.37
C PRO A 414 -5.72 13.80 3.00
N GLY A 415 -6.52 14.75 3.48
CA GLY A 415 -7.91 14.50 3.91
C GLY A 415 -8.24 15.02 5.31
N SER A 416 -9.50 14.80 5.73
CA SER A 416 -9.96 15.11 7.09
C SER A 416 -9.78 13.90 8.00
N TYR A 417 -9.06 14.05 9.10
CA TYR A 417 -8.77 12.95 10.03
C TYR A 417 -9.42 13.19 11.40
N ALA A 418 -10.13 12.19 11.92
CA ALA A 418 -10.72 12.24 13.25
C ALA A 418 -9.62 12.20 14.33
N ARG A 419 -9.78 13.01 15.38
CA ARG A 419 -8.79 13.22 16.46
C ARG A 419 -8.48 12.00 17.34
N TYR A 420 -9.21 10.88 17.19
CA TYR A 420 -9.12 9.75 18.10
C TYR A 420 -8.78 8.45 17.35
N GLY A 421 -7.75 7.75 17.83
CA GLY A 421 -7.52 6.32 17.57
C GLY A 421 -6.59 5.94 16.43
N ASN A 422 -6.28 6.85 15.49
CA ASN A 422 -5.47 6.52 14.32
C ASN A 422 -4.01 6.99 14.51
N GLY A 423 -3.04 6.31 13.92
CA GLY A 423 -1.63 6.67 14.03
C GLY A 423 -0.80 6.09 12.89
N SER A 424 0.19 6.83 12.40
CA SER A 424 1.12 6.30 11.40
C SER A 424 2.20 5.48 12.11
N ARG A 425 2.38 4.23 11.71
CA ARG A 425 3.17 3.24 12.44
C ARG A 425 4.56 3.00 11.87
N ARG A 426 4.72 3.20 10.57
CA ARG A 426 5.98 2.94 9.86
C ARG A 426 6.20 3.97 8.78
N VAL A 427 7.47 4.31 8.59
CA VAL A 427 7.92 5.20 7.53
C VAL A 427 9.12 4.60 6.83
N GLU A 428 9.13 4.68 5.50
CA GLU A 428 10.26 4.24 4.67
C GLU A 428 10.46 5.20 3.52
N ILE A 429 11.68 5.25 2.99
CA ILE A 429 12.05 6.11 1.87
C ILE A 429 12.58 5.24 0.74
N ASP A 430 12.07 5.40 -0.47
CA ASP A 430 12.57 4.68 -1.63
C ASP A 430 13.83 5.32 -2.24
N GLY A 431 14.44 4.65 -3.22
CA GLY A 431 15.65 5.09 -3.89
C GLY A 431 15.48 6.38 -4.72
N ASN A 432 14.24 6.81 -4.95
CA ASN A 432 13.90 8.08 -5.60
C ASN A 432 13.67 9.21 -4.57
N GLY A 433 13.73 8.91 -3.27
CA GLY A 433 13.43 9.84 -2.20
C GLY A 433 11.93 10.02 -1.94
N ASN A 434 11.07 9.15 -2.46
CA ASN A 434 9.65 9.17 -2.12
C ASN A 434 9.46 8.63 -0.71
N LEU A 435 8.59 9.30 0.06
CA LEU A 435 8.27 8.91 1.42
C LEU A 435 7.05 8.00 1.42
N HIS A 436 7.17 6.84 2.03
CA HIS A 436 6.10 5.86 2.20
C HIS A 436 5.72 5.76 3.66
N ILE A 437 4.42 5.77 3.95
CA ILE A 437 3.91 5.60 5.32
C ILE A 437 2.82 4.55 5.39
N LEU A 438 2.77 3.85 6.52
CA LEU A 438 1.67 2.96 6.89
C LEU A 438 0.83 3.58 8.01
N LEU A 439 -0.45 3.82 7.75
CA LEU A 439 -1.45 4.31 8.70
C LEU A 439 -2.17 3.16 9.38
N ASP A 440 -2.41 3.26 10.68
CA ASP A 440 -3.27 2.36 11.46
C ASP A 440 -4.61 3.04 11.72
N PHE A 441 -5.72 2.42 11.28
CA PHE A 441 -7.07 2.90 11.56
C PHE A 441 -7.76 1.95 12.53
N ILE A 442 -8.06 2.44 13.74
CA ILE A 442 -8.73 1.66 14.78
C ILE A 442 -10.14 2.26 15.01
N TYR A 443 -11.14 1.52 14.53
CA TYR A 443 -12.59 1.56 14.83
C TYR A 443 -13.61 2.33 13.95
N ALA A 444 -14.61 1.53 13.55
CA ALA A 444 -16.05 1.81 13.43
C ALA A 444 -16.51 2.94 12.49
N ASP A 445 -16.11 2.87 11.22
CA ASP A 445 -17.02 2.95 10.07
C ASP A 445 -16.19 2.55 8.86
N VAL A 446 -16.73 1.65 8.05
CA VAL A 446 -15.95 0.73 7.22
C VAL A 446 -15.30 1.43 6.02
N LEU A 447 -14.14 2.05 6.23
CA LEU A 447 -13.38 2.59 5.12
C LEU A 447 -12.84 1.45 4.23
N PRO A 448 -12.91 1.62 2.90
CA PRO A 448 -12.27 0.76 1.92
C PRO A 448 -10.84 0.32 2.25
N ILE A 449 -10.60 -0.99 2.16
CA ILE A 449 -9.26 -1.57 2.17
C ILE A 449 -8.42 -0.97 1.02
N GLY A 450 -7.19 -0.54 1.33
CA GLY A 450 -6.23 0.02 0.37
C GLY A 450 -5.70 1.41 0.71
N LYS A 451 -6.35 2.18 1.60
CA LYS A 451 -5.93 3.56 1.91
C LYS A 451 -4.84 3.72 2.98
N ASN A 452 -4.30 2.61 3.49
CA ASN A 452 -3.38 2.65 4.63
C ASN A 452 -1.91 2.80 4.23
N HIS A 453 -1.56 2.66 2.95
CA HIS A 453 -0.24 3.04 2.42
C HIS A 453 -0.36 4.34 1.64
N LEU A 454 0.34 5.37 2.09
CA LEU A 454 0.44 6.64 1.37
C LEU A 454 1.87 6.84 0.91
N THR A 455 2.03 7.35 -0.30
CA THR A 455 3.33 7.73 -0.87
C THR A 455 3.33 9.21 -1.17
N LEU A 456 4.31 9.94 -0.65
CA LEU A 456 4.58 11.33 -0.99
C LEU A 456 5.67 11.37 -2.06
N THR A 457 5.30 11.82 -3.26
CA THR A 457 6.23 12.07 -4.36
C THR A 457 6.33 13.56 -4.60
N GLY A 458 7.50 14.14 -4.34
CA GLY A 458 7.67 15.59 -4.28
C GLY A 458 6.73 16.18 -3.22
N ASN A 459 5.75 16.98 -3.65
CA ASN A 459 4.76 17.60 -2.75
C ASN A 459 3.35 17.00 -2.88
N THR A 460 3.22 15.83 -3.53
CA THR A 460 1.92 15.22 -3.81
C THR A 460 1.81 13.86 -3.15
N TRP A 461 0.89 13.77 -2.19
CA TRP A 461 0.46 12.50 -1.64
C TRP A 461 -0.37 11.72 -2.65
N ARG A 462 -0.08 10.42 -2.76
CA ARG A 462 -0.82 9.45 -3.55
C ARG A 462 -1.20 8.31 -2.62
N SER A 463 -2.48 7.97 -2.56
CA SER A 463 -2.89 6.69 -1.99
C SER A 463 -2.50 5.61 -2.99
N VAL A 464 -1.55 4.77 -2.60
CA VAL A 464 -1.33 3.53 -3.32
C VAL A 464 -2.18 2.53 -2.59
N GLY A 465 -3.34 2.21 -3.17
CA GLY A 465 -4.09 1.03 -2.80
C GLY A 465 -3.11 -0.10 -2.53
N LEU A 466 -3.15 -0.72 -1.35
CA LEU A 466 -2.85 -2.15 -1.28
C LEU A 466 -3.91 -2.85 -2.14
N TYR A 467 -3.75 -2.71 -3.45
CA TYR A 467 -4.45 -3.53 -4.41
C TYR A 467 -3.90 -4.93 -4.13
N THR A 468 -4.79 -5.90 -3.95
CA THR A 468 -4.48 -7.32 -3.98
C THR A 468 -4.05 -7.94 -2.65
N ALA A 469 -5.01 -8.46 -1.90
CA ALA A 469 -4.91 -9.89 -1.71
C ALA A 469 -5.83 -10.53 -2.73
N SER A 470 -5.28 -11.44 -3.53
CA SER A 470 -6.03 -12.61 -3.87
C SER A 470 -6.63 -13.14 -2.57
N ASN A 471 -7.96 -13.19 -2.51
CA ASN A 471 -8.71 -13.84 -1.43
C ASN A 471 -8.23 -13.49 -0.01
N HIS A 472 -9.02 -12.61 0.64
CA HIS A 472 -8.87 -12.22 2.03
C HIS A 472 -7.70 -11.30 2.33
N ASN A 473 -7.94 -10.10 2.84
CA ASN A 473 -6.98 -9.43 3.73
C ASN A 473 -7.62 -8.25 4.47
N SER A 474 -8.06 -8.51 5.69
CA SER A 474 -8.09 -7.49 6.73
C SER A 474 -6.64 -7.35 7.22
N ILE A 475 -5.88 -6.45 6.61
CA ILE A 475 -4.51 -6.14 7.05
C ILE A 475 -4.60 -4.98 8.03
N LEU A 476 -4.24 -5.22 9.29
CA LEU A 476 -3.72 -4.12 10.12
C LEU A 476 -2.34 -3.81 9.54
N SER A 477 -2.21 -2.63 8.92
CA SER A 477 -1.00 -2.02 8.34
C SER A 477 -0.02 -1.60 9.44
N ASP A 478 0.18 -2.51 10.36
CA ASP A 478 0.86 -2.29 11.60
C ASP A 478 2.17 -3.08 11.69
N GLY A 479 2.52 -3.78 10.60
CA GLY A 479 3.73 -4.55 10.37
C GLY A 479 4.96 -3.70 10.04
N ASP A 480 5.68 -4.06 8.98
CA ASP A 480 6.87 -3.34 8.51
C ASP A 480 6.65 -2.78 7.09
N ILE A 481 7.39 -1.73 6.75
CA ILE A 481 7.56 -1.26 5.38
C ILE A 481 9.06 -1.13 5.11
N TYR A 482 9.54 -1.85 4.09
CA TYR A 482 10.95 -1.99 3.80
C TYR A 482 11.20 -1.73 2.31
N TYR A 483 12.11 -0.82 2.00
CA TYR A 483 12.54 -0.63 0.61
C TYR A 483 13.82 -1.41 0.35
N ASP A 484 13.73 -2.31 -0.62
CA ASP A 484 14.82 -3.15 -1.07
C ASP A 484 15.52 -2.47 -2.26
N GLU A 485 16.60 -1.76 -1.96
CA GLU A 485 17.41 -1.04 -2.94
C GLU A 485 18.03 -1.97 -4.00
N TYR A 486 18.24 -3.26 -3.69
CA TYR A 486 18.92 -4.18 -4.59
C TYR A 486 18.07 -4.55 -5.82
N ILE A 487 16.76 -4.64 -5.65
CA ILE A 487 15.80 -4.96 -6.71
C ILE A 487 14.82 -3.83 -7.01
N ASP A 488 14.99 -2.67 -6.38
CA ASP A 488 14.08 -1.52 -6.49
C ASP A 488 12.63 -1.92 -6.22
N CYS A 489 12.41 -2.43 -5.01
CA CYS A 489 11.15 -3.05 -4.63
C CYS A 489 10.73 -2.70 -3.21
N LEU A 490 9.47 -2.28 -3.04
CA LEU A 490 8.90 -1.98 -1.75
C LEU A 490 8.21 -3.22 -1.17
N TRP A 491 8.60 -3.62 0.03
CA TRP A 491 8.01 -4.69 0.81
C TRP A 491 7.11 -4.10 1.88
N ILE A 492 5.90 -4.64 2.02
CA ILE A 492 4.94 -4.24 3.04
C ILE A 492 4.46 -5.49 3.76
N ALA A 493 4.50 -5.43 5.09
CA ALA A 493 4.09 -6.52 5.95
C ALA A 493 2.96 -6.11 6.91
N SER A 494 2.23 -7.10 7.41
CA SER A 494 1.04 -6.91 8.25
C SER A 494 0.96 -7.90 9.41
N ARG A 495 0.07 -7.62 10.37
CA ARG A 495 -0.46 -8.65 11.28
C ARG A 495 -1.69 -9.30 10.64
N PRO A 496 -1.89 -10.63 10.79
CA PRO A 496 -3.18 -11.24 10.45
C PRO A 496 -4.30 -10.65 11.33
N TYR A 497 -5.43 -10.26 10.73
CA TYR A 497 -6.63 -9.82 11.44
C TYR A 497 -7.83 -10.72 11.15
N HIS A 498 -8.60 -11.03 12.20
CA HIS A 498 -9.64 -12.08 12.19
C HIS A 498 -11.07 -11.53 12.09
N GLU A 499 -11.31 -10.49 11.31
CA GLU A 499 -12.68 -10.04 11.02
C GLU A 499 -13.08 -10.24 9.56
N LYS A 500 -14.37 -10.55 9.39
CA LYS A 500 -15.02 -10.93 8.13
C LYS A 500 -15.11 -9.70 7.22
N VAL A 501 -14.24 -9.63 6.23
CA VAL A 501 -14.46 -8.75 5.07
C VAL A 501 -14.90 -9.61 3.90
N THR A 502 -16.08 -9.32 3.36
CA THR A 502 -16.58 -9.93 2.14
C THR A 502 -15.90 -9.24 0.95
N PHE A 503 -15.17 -10.00 0.14
CA PHE A 503 -14.58 -9.51 -1.11
C PHE A 503 -15.43 -9.99 -2.27
N GLY A 504 -15.74 -9.10 -3.22
CA GLY A 504 -16.47 -9.45 -4.43
C GLY A 504 -15.54 -9.56 -5.64
N GLY A 505 -15.60 -10.69 -6.36
CA GLY A 505 -15.37 -10.70 -7.80
C GLY A 505 -13.96 -10.46 -8.31
N ARG A 506 -13.06 -11.44 -8.23
CA ARG A 506 -11.87 -11.50 -9.09
C ARG A 506 -12.20 -12.32 -10.33
N THR A 507 -12.24 -11.69 -11.49
CA THR A 507 -12.22 -12.42 -12.76
C THR A 507 -11.04 -11.96 -13.61
N ASN A 508 -10.32 -12.95 -14.13
CA ASN A 508 -9.41 -12.73 -15.24
C ASN A 508 -10.26 -12.62 -16.51
N ILE A 509 -10.35 -11.41 -17.04
CA ILE A 509 -10.78 -11.20 -18.40
C ILE A 509 -9.61 -11.62 -19.28
N ILE A 510 -9.63 -12.87 -19.68
CA ILE A 510 -8.64 -13.44 -20.58
C ILE A 510 -8.90 -12.83 -21.96
N ASN A 511 -7.98 -11.98 -22.41
CA ASN A 511 -7.84 -11.56 -23.80
C ASN A 511 -8.83 -10.51 -24.36
N ASN A 512 -8.71 -9.25 -23.93
CA ASN A 512 -9.13 -8.13 -24.81
C ASN A 512 -8.03 -7.95 -25.85
N ASN A 513 -8.33 -8.05 -27.15
CA ASN A 513 -7.31 -7.95 -28.20
C ASN A 513 -7.55 -6.78 -29.16
N GLY A 514 -8.39 -5.83 -28.74
CA GLY A 514 -8.66 -4.59 -29.43
C GLY A 514 -8.03 -3.39 -28.72
N GLU A 515 -8.52 -2.21 -29.07
CA GLU A 515 -8.21 -0.97 -28.35
C GLU A 515 -8.73 -1.00 -26.91
N VAL A 516 -8.35 0.01 -26.12
CA VAL A 516 -8.86 0.16 -24.75
C VAL A 516 -10.38 0.31 -24.76
N VAL A 517 -11.07 -0.51 -23.97
CA VAL A 517 -12.54 -0.49 -23.86
C VAL A 517 -12.97 -0.27 -22.42
N TYR A 518 -14.05 0.46 -22.21
CA TYR A 518 -14.55 0.80 -20.89
C TYR A 518 -15.81 -0.02 -20.59
N PRO A 519 -15.85 -0.80 -19.49
CA PRO A 519 -16.95 -1.69 -19.24
C PRO A 519 -18.17 -0.94 -18.68
N LYS A 520 -19.34 -1.52 -18.92
CA LYS A 520 -20.54 -1.29 -18.11
C LYS A 520 -20.55 -2.30 -16.98
N LEU A 521 -20.66 -1.79 -15.76
CA LEU A 521 -20.67 -2.57 -14.53
C LEU A 521 -22.05 -2.48 -13.88
N VAL A 522 -22.55 -3.59 -13.37
CA VAL A 522 -23.84 -3.67 -12.69
C VAL A 522 -23.64 -4.36 -11.35
N PHE A 523 -23.77 -3.61 -10.27
CA PHE A 523 -23.68 -4.10 -8.91
C PHE A 523 -25.08 -4.41 -8.37
N ALA A 524 -25.20 -5.53 -7.67
CA ALA A 524 -26.40 -5.92 -6.94
C ALA A 524 -26.00 -6.56 -5.60
N GLY A 525 -26.74 -6.25 -4.53
CA GLY A 525 -26.47 -6.73 -3.17
C GLY A 525 -26.63 -5.61 -2.14
N GLN A 526 -26.83 -5.98 -0.87
CA GLN A 526 -26.93 -5.02 0.22
C GLN A 526 -25.56 -4.78 0.85
N GLY A 527 -25.10 -3.53 0.93
CA GLY A 527 -23.80 -3.23 1.52
C GLY A 527 -23.22 -1.90 1.08
N GLU A 528 -22.06 -1.54 1.61
CA GLU A 528 -21.35 -0.32 1.20
C GLU A 528 -20.48 -0.60 -0.03
N LEU A 529 -20.82 0.01 -1.17
CA LEU A 529 -19.99 -0.01 -2.37
C LEU A 529 -18.78 0.89 -2.14
N VAL A 530 -17.60 0.29 -2.26
CA VAL A 530 -16.35 0.88 -1.80
C VAL A 530 -15.46 1.30 -2.97
N SER A 531 -15.11 0.36 -3.85
CA SER A 531 -14.22 0.64 -4.99
C SER A 531 -14.30 -0.44 -6.06
N ILE A 532 -13.84 -0.11 -7.26
CA ILE A 532 -13.53 -1.07 -8.32
C ILE A 532 -12.12 -0.81 -8.86
N TYR A 533 -11.37 -1.87 -9.17
CA TYR A 533 -9.98 -1.80 -9.63
C TYR A 533 -9.73 -2.71 -10.85
N ASN A 534 -8.81 -2.29 -11.73
CA ASN A 534 -8.22 -3.10 -12.80
C ASN A 534 -6.70 -3.12 -12.60
N ARG A 535 -6.16 -4.32 -12.32
CA ARG A 535 -4.72 -4.49 -12.05
C ARG A 535 -3.87 -4.32 -13.29
N ALA A 536 -4.38 -4.70 -14.46
CA ALA A 536 -3.62 -4.59 -15.70
C ALA A 536 -3.33 -3.13 -16.08
N THR A 537 -4.16 -2.19 -15.62
CA THR A 537 -4.00 -0.76 -15.91
C THR A 537 -3.60 0.08 -14.70
N ASN A 538 -3.53 -0.52 -13.50
CA ASN A 538 -3.33 0.16 -12.23
C ASN A 538 -4.35 1.31 -12.04
N LYS A 539 -5.61 1.07 -12.42
CA LYS A 539 -6.72 2.04 -12.34
C LYS A 539 -7.72 1.62 -11.28
N MET A 540 -8.25 2.61 -10.57
CA MET A 540 -9.25 2.43 -9.52
C MET A 540 -10.29 3.52 -9.61
N ILE A 541 -11.52 3.18 -9.25
CA ILE A 541 -12.56 4.15 -8.95
C ILE A 541 -13.02 3.90 -7.52
N ASP A 542 -12.93 4.95 -6.70
CA ASP A 542 -13.38 4.96 -5.33
C ASP A 542 -14.82 5.48 -5.26
N PHE A 543 -15.58 4.99 -4.27
CA PHE A 543 -16.89 5.52 -3.94
C PHE A 543 -16.89 6.12 -2.52
N SER A 544 -17.55 7.26 -2.32
CA SER A 544 -17.71 7.91 -1.03
C SER A 544 -18.86 7.25 -0.23
N SER A 545 -18.56 6.12 0.41
CA SER A 545 -19.41 5.42 1.38
C SER A 545 -20.86 5.20 0.95
N TYR A 546 -21.07 4.81 -0.31
CA TYR A 546 -22.40 4.58 -0.84
C TYR A 546 -22.97 3.25 -0.33
N ASN A 547 -23.97 3.31 0.54
CA ASN A 547 -24.64 2.12 1.08
C ASN A 547 -25.81 1.70 0.19
N MET A 548 -25.61 0.63 -0.58
CA MET A 548 -26.63 -0.05 -1.37
C MET A 548 -27.66 -0.76 -0.47
N LEU A 549 -28.93 -0.53 -0.77
CA LEU A 549 -30.08 -1.18 -0.14
C LEU A 549 -30.29 -2.59 -0.68
N ASN A 550 -31.04 -3.42 0.04
CA ASN A 550 -31.45 -4.72 -0.47
C ASN A 550 -32.28 -4.54 -1.75
N GLU A 551 -32.01 -5.36 -2.78
CA GLU A 551 -32.59 -5.28 -4.13
C GLU A 551 -32.24 -4.01 -4.93
N GLU A 552 -31.34 -3.17 -4.43
CA GLU A 552 -30.79 -2.05 -5.21
C GLU A 552 -29.83 -2.56 -6.29
N ILE A 553 -29.97 -1.98 -7.49
CA ILE A 553 -29.09 -2.23 -8.63
C ILE A 553 -28.40 -0.91 -8.96
N VAL A 554 -27.08 -0.89 -8.80
CA VAL A 554 -26.23 0.24 -9.18
C VAL A 554 -25.57 -0.09 -10.51
N THR A 555 -25.86 0.70 -11.53
CA THR A 555 -25.22 0.61 -12.84
C THR A 555 -24.16 1.68 -12.96
N PHE A 556 -22.94 1.27 -13.24
CA PHE A 556 -21.85 2.17 -13.58
C PHE A 556 -21.52 2.05 -15.06
N ASN A 557 -21.82 3.11 -15.82
CA ASN A 557 -21.40 3.21 -17.22
C ASN A 557 -20.13 4.05 -17.28
N LEU A 558 -19.02 3.45 -17.72
CA LEU A 558 -17.74 4.13 -17.89
C LEU A 558 -17.55 4.73 -19.30
N GLU A 559 -18.42 4.37 -20.26
CA GLU A 559 -18.40 4.98 -21.58
C GLU A 559 -19.77 4.92 -22.27
N LYS A 560 -20.01 5.91 -23.14
CA LYS A 560 -21.00 5.83 -24.23
C LYS A 560 -20.31 6.11 -25.56
N HIS A 561 -20.12 5.08 -26.39
CA HIS A 561 -19.72 5.15 -27.81
C HIS A 561 -18.89 6.38 -28.21
N GLY A 562 -17.63 6.46 -27.76
CA GLY A 562 -16.71 7.52 -28.18
C GLY A 562 -16.88 8.87 -27.48
N SER A 563 -17.60 8.94 -26.36
CA SER A 563 -17.68 10.12 -25.48
C SER A 563 -17.56 9.72 -24.01
N GLU A 564 -16.77 10.50 -23.25
CA GLU A 564 -16.66 10.34 -21.80
C GLU A 564 -17.98 10.70 -21.13
N VAL A 565 -18.72 9.67 -20.69
CA VAL A 565 -19.85 9.83 -19.78
C VAL A 565 -19.69 8.79 -18.70
N VAL A 566 -19.09 9.22 -17.59
CA VAL A 566 -18.96 8.45 -16.36
C VAL A 566 -20.24 8.67 -15.56
N GLN A 567 -21.13 7.68 -15.52
CA GLN A 567 -22.42 7.78 -14.83
C GLN A 567 -22.66 6.60 -13.91
N LEU A 568 -22.82 6.90 -12.63
CA LEU A 568 -23.27 5.96 -11.62
C LEU A 568 -24.77 6.19 -11.38
N ILE A 569 -25.58 5.17 -11.67
CA ILE A 569 -27.03 5.24 -11.64
C ILE A 569 -27.56 4.12 -10.76
N SER A 570 -28.24 4.47 -9.68
CA SER A 570 -29.06 3.56 -8.90
C SER A 570 -30.48 3.51 -9.50
N ASN A 571 -31.07 2.31 -9.54
CA ASN A 571 -32.48 2.13 -9.88
C ASN A 571 -33.44 2.73 -8.83
N ILE A 572 -32.97 3.01 -7.61
CA ILE A 572 -33.75 3.58 -6.50
C ILE A 572 -33.46 5.08 -6.35
N ASN A 573 -32.18 5.44 -6.26
CA ASN A 573 -31.72 6.80 -5.93
C ASN A 573 -31.44 7.67 -7.16
N GLY A 574 -31.52 7.12 -8.38
CA GLY A 574 -31.27 7.85 -9.61
C GLY A 574 -29.79 8.10 -9.85
N ASN A 575 -29.41 9.30 -10.32
CA ASN A 575 -28.01 9.62 -10.59
C ASN A 575 -27.26 9.90 -9.27
N ILE A 576 -26.30 9.04 -8.97
CA ILE A 576 -25.47 9.06 -7.76
C ILE A 576 -23.99 9.26 -8.12
N SER A 577 -23.70 9.89 -9.27
CA SER A 577 -22.31 10.08 -9.75
C SER A 577 -21.46 10.97 -8.85
N ASN A 578 -22.07 11.76 -7.97
CA ASN A 578 -21.39 12.51 -6.90
C ASN A 578 -20.78 11.60 -5.82
N MET A 579 -21.14 10.32 -5.81
CA MET A 579 -20.53 9.32 -4.94
C MET A 579 -19.18 8.83 -5.48
N ILE A 580 -18.77 9.21 -6.68
CA ILE A 580 -17.45 8.87 -7.20
C ILE A 580 -16.41 9.75 -6.49
N GLY A 581 -15.47 9.13 -5.78
CA GLY A 581 -14.45 9.83 -5.01
C GLY A 581 -13.50 10.63 -5.90
N ALA A 582 -13.03 11.78 -5.40
CA ALA A 582 -12.14 12.68 -6.16
C ALA A 582 -10.78 12.06 -6.53
N SER A 583 -10.34 11.00 -5.83
CA SER A 583 -9.15 10.20 -6.13
C SER A 583 -9.32 9.23 -7.29
N SER A 584 -10.54 9.06 -7.81
CA SER A 584 -10.86 8.05 -8.83
C SER A 584 -10.17 8.32 -10.16
N ASN A 585 -9.59 7.27 -10.74
CA ASN A 585 -9.06 7.27 -12.08
C ASN A 585 -10.15 6.86 -13.08
N ILE A 586 -10.92 7.85 -13.53
CA ILE A 586 -12.07 7.64 -14.42
C ILE A 586 -11.72 6.98 -15.75
N ASN A 587 -10.44 6.94 -16.14
CA ASN A 587 -9.93 6.18 -17.29
C ASN A 587 -9.72 4.70 -16.95
N PHE A 588 -10.77 4.07 -16.39
CA PHE A 588 -10.82 2.65 -16.04
C PHE A 588 -11.02 1.77 -17.29
N GLY A 589 -9.97 1.61 -18.08
CA GLY A 589 -10.01 0.82 -19.32
C GLY A 589 -9.65 -0.65 -19.12
N ILE A 590 -10.21 -1.53 -19.96
CA ILE A 590 -9.75 -2.89 -20.25
C ILE A 590 -8.77 -2.77 -21.43
N VAL A 591 -7.52 -3.13 -21.22
CA VAL A 591 -6.42 -2.99 -22.21
C VAL A 591 -6.17 -4.28 -22.98
N GLN A 592 -5.30 -4.26 -23.99
CA GLN A 592 -4.92 -5.46 -24.71
C GLN A 592 -4.24 -6.49 -23.77
N GLY A 593 -4.62 -7.77 -23.87
CA GLY A 593 -4.11 -8.87 -23.03
C GLY A 593 -5.03 -9.26 -21.87
N ASP A 594 -4.45 -9.94 -20.88
CA ASP A 594 -5.16 -10.40 -19.68
C ASP A 594 -5.42 -9.22 -18.74
N ASN A 595 -6.70 -8.99 -18.42
CA ASN A 595 -7.10 -7.97 -17.46
C ASN A 595 -7.65 -8.64 -16.21
N GLU A 596 -7.12 -8.27 -15.06
CA GLU A 596 -7.63 -8.74 -13.79
C GLU A 596 -8.45 -7.64 -13.11
N ILE A 597 -9.75 -7.85 -13.03
CA ILE A 597 -10.71 -6.86 -12.53
C ILE A 597 -11.40 -7.40 -11.30
N GLY A 598 -11.56 -6.53 -10.30
CA GLY A 598 -12.41 -6.81 -9.15
C GLY A 598 -12.91 -5.58 -8.43
N PHE A 599 -13.75 -5.81 -7.43
CA PHE A 599 -14.41 -4.75 -6.67
C PHE A 599 -14.40 -5.04 -5.17
N VAL A 600 -14.71 -4.03 -4.38
CA VAL A 600 -14.77 -4.12 -2.93
C VAL A 600 -16.13 -3.59 -2.48
N MET A 601 -16.79 -4.33 -1.60
CA MET A 601 -18.09 -3.99 -1.04
C MET A 601 -18.26 -4.59 0.36
N ASN A 602 -18.65 -3.78 1.34
CA ASN A 602 -18.90 -4.25 2.70
C ASN A 602 -20.33 -4.79 2.81
N ASN A 603 -20.48 -6.11 2.69
CA ASN A 603 -21.79 -6.77 2.64
C ASN A 603 -22.56 -6.67 3.98
N LYS A 604 -23.86 -6.35 3.91
CA LYS A 604 -24.78 -6.23 5.04
C LYS A 604 -25.96 -7.22 5.00
N GLY A 605 -25.90 -8.32 4.24
CA GLY A 605 -26.82 -9.44 4.43
C GLY A 605 -27.04 -10.42 3.25
N SER A 606 -26.89 -10.00 1.99
CA SER A 606 -27.19 -10.82 0.79
C SER A 606 -25.95 -11.00 -0.11
N GLU A 607 -25.86 -12.12 -0.84
CA GLU A 607 -24.82 -12.35 -1.86
C GLU A 607 -24.71 -11.12 -2.79
N THR A 608 -23.48 -10.67 -2.98
CA THR A 608 -23.20 -9.40 -3.68
C THR A 608 -22.49 -9.73 -4.98
N THR A 609 -23.07 -9.32 -6.10
CA THR A 609 -22.52 -9.62 -7.41
C THR A 609 -22.22 -8.35 -8.17
N CYS A 610 -21.15 -8.37 -8.96
CA CYS A 610 -20.93 -7.37 -10.01
C CYS A 610 -20.86 -8.07 -11.36
N PHE A 611 -21.62 -7.56 -12.33
CA PHE A 611 -21.63 -8.05 -13.69
C PHE A 611 -21.01 -7.02 -14.61
N ALA A 612 -19.92 -7.40 -15.27
CA ALA A 612 -19.19 -6.56 -16.21
C ALA A 612 -19.52 -6.96 -17.65
N THR A 613 -19.84 -5.97 -18.48
CA THR A 613 -20.09 -6.13 -19.92
C THR A 613 -19.32 -5.11 -20.72
N TRP A 614 -18.73 -5.53 -21.84
CA TRP A 614 -17.98 -4.64 -22.74
C TRP A 614 -18.08 -5.10 -24.19
N GLN A 615 -17.78 -4.18 -25.11
CA GLN A 615 -17.77 -4.42 -26.55
C GLN A 615 -16.38 -4.09 -27.08
N GLU A 616 -15.74 -5.06 -27.75
CA GLU A 616 -14.39 -4.88 -28.32
C GLU A 616 -14.39 -3.84 -29.44
N LYS A 617 -13.29 -3.07 -29.51
CA LYS A 617 -13.04 -2.00 -30.50
C LYS A 617 -11.77 -2.25 -31.28
N TYR A 618 -11.75 -1.88 -32.56
CA TYR A 618 -10.62 -2.09 -33.45
C TYR A 618 -10.32 -0.85 -34.28
N ILE A 619 -9.05 -0.56 -34.54
CA ILE A 619 -8.63 0.55 -35.44
C ILE A 619 -8.83 0.16 -36.92
N GLY A 620 -8.70 -1.12 -37.25
CA GLY A 620 -8.78 -1.61 -38.63
C GLY A 620 -9.57 -2.89 -38.80
N ILE A 621 -10.14 -3.07 -40.00
CA ILE A 621 -10.84 -4.31 -40.39
C ILE A 621 -9.90 -5.51 -40.30
N TYR A 622 -8.62 -5.33 -40.61
CA TYR A 622 -7.62 -6.40 -40.56
C TYR A 622 -7.43 -6.95 -39.13
N ASP A 623 -7.33 -6.06 -38.14
CA ASP A 623 -7.18 -6.45 -36.72
C ASP A 623 -8.43 -7.17 -36.21
N ALA A 624 -9.60 -6.64 -36.58
CA ALA A 624 -10.90 -7.21 -36.24
C ALA A 624 -11.11 -8.64 -36.80
N ILE A 625 -10.60 -8.92 -38.01
CA ILE A 625 -10.73 -10.24 -38.65
C ILE A 625 -9.75 -11.27 -38.06
N ASN A 626 -8.49 -10.89 -37.82
CA ASN A 626 -7.46 -11.86 -37.45
C ASN A 626 -7.60 -12.39 -36.02
N PHE A 627 -8.18 -11.61 -35.10
CA PHE A 627 -8.44 -12.08 -33.75
C PHE A 627 -9.43 -13.24 -33.71
N ASN A 628 -10.52 -13.15 -34.48
CA ASN A 628 -11.58 -14.15 -34.45
C ASN A 628 -11.26 -15.45 -35.21
N LYS A 629 -10.07 -15.58 -35.82
CA LYS A 629 -9.59 -16.86 -36.39
C LYS A 629 -9.04 -17.82 -35.34
N ILE A 630 -8.81 -17.35 -34.11
CA ILE A 630 -8.04 -18.07 -33.07
C ILE A 630 -8.95 -18.63 -31.96
N ILE A 631 -10.26 -18.37 -31.98
CA ILE A 631 -11.23 -18.93 -31.02
C ILE A 631 -11.96 -20.12 -31.62
#